data_AF-A0A7J9N8H1-F1
#
_entry.id   AF-A0A7J9N8H1-F1
#
_cell.length_a   1.000
_cell.length_b   1.000
_cell.length_c   1.000
_cell.angle_alpha   90.00
_cell.angle_beta   90.00
_cell.angle_gamma   90.00
#
_symmetry.space_group_name_H-M   'P 1'
#
loop_
_entity.id
_entity.type
_entity.pdbx_description
1 polymer ?
#
loop_
_entity_poly.entity_id
_entity_poly.type
_entity_poly.pdbx_seq_one_letter_code
_entity_poly.pdbx_strand_id
1 'polypeptide(L)'
;VNKILVIVDDLWEEFKLESIGIPFGDDHKGCKILLTTRHQQVCTKMNCRKEIQLGILSEDEAWVLLRDKAGLEDDCSTLNDVAKEVAGECKGLPLAIVMVAKALKGESLDGWRAANQRFKDSRHLDNEEVLRGVLRPLKLSYDYLKKGNNQITGNDIQMCFLLCSLFPEDYGIPIEMLIMCGIGVGSFPNAYSIEDKRNEIGIALKKLQKSGLLLESDYAGTIRMHDVVRDFAHWLTSTGVNRFMVKDKLKEWPHMVESYTAIALWNCSSNIKKFPDKVEFSKLKILFLHGELE
;
A
#
# COMPACT_ATOMS: atom_id res chain seq x y z
N VAL A 1 -14.14 -24.59 -31.18
CA VAL A 1 -14.01 -24.38 -29.72
C VAL A 1 -13.34 -23.04 -29.50
N ASN A 2 -14.04 -22.07 -28.91
CA ASN A 2 -13.44 -20.78 -28.56
C ASN A 2 -12.41 -21.00 -27.45
N LYS A 3 -11.21 -20.41 -27.60
CA LYS A 3 -10.17 -20.45 -26.58
C LYS A 3 -10.33 -19.21 -25.70
N ILE A 4 -10.54 -19.42 -24.40
CA ILE A 4 -10.76 -18.35 -23.42
C ILE A 4 -9.71 -18.52 -22.33
N LEU A 5 -9.09 -17.41 -21.90
CA LEU A 5 -8.25 -17.35 -20.72
C LEU A 5 -8.92 -16.42 -19.71
N VAL A 6 -9.19 -16.94 -18.51
CA VAL A 6 -9.69 -16.19 -17.37
C VAL A 6 -8.54 -16.04 -16.37
N ILE A 7 -8.34 -14.82 -15.88
CA ILE A 7 -7.39 -14.54 -14.79
C ILE A 7 -8.20 -14.10 -13.58
N VAL A 8 -8.05 -14.82 -12.47
CA VAL A 8 -8.65 -14.49 -11.17
C VAL A 8 -7.53 -14.06 -10.26
N ASP A 9 -7.40 -12.75 -10.06
CA ASP A 9 -6.32 -12.18 -9.26
C ASP A 9 -6.70 -12.10 -7.77
N ASP A 10 -5.70 -12.30 -6.91
CA ASP A 10 -5.74 -12.15 -5.45
C ASP A 10 -6.91 -12.87 -4.74
N LEU A 11 -6.99 -14.18 -4.94
CA LEU A 11 -8.05 -14.99 -4.35
C LEU A 11 -7.75 -15.40 -2.89
N TRP A 12 -8.62 -15.01 -1.97
CA TRP A 12 -8.47 -15.30 -0.52
C TRP A 12 -9.20 -16.56 -0.04
N GLU A 13 -10.34 -16.91 -0.66
CA GLU A 13 -11.19 -18.02 -0.26
C GLU A 13 -11.71 -18.81 -1.47
N GLU A 14 -12.23 -20.01 -1.23
CA GLU A 14 -12.86 -20.81 -2.29
C GLU A 14 -14.17 -20.18 -2.76
N PHE A 15 -14.44 -20.29 -4.06
CA PHE A 15 -15.75 -19.95 -4.61
C PHE A 15 -16.06 -20.80 -5.82
N LYS A 16 -17.34 -20.85 -6.20
CA LYS A 16 -17.80 -21.57 -7.39
C LYS A 16 -17.63 -20.67 -8.60
N LEU A 17 -16.78 -21.07 -9.55
CA LEU A 17 -16.61 -20.32 -10.80
C LEU A 17 -17.94 -20.15 -11.55
N GLU A 18 -18.82 -21.14 -11.45
CA GLU A 18 -20.16 -21.14 -12.04
C GLU A 18 -21.06 -20.06 -11.43
N SER A 19 -20.85 -19.68 -10.15
CA SER A 19 -21.69 -18.66 -9.51
C SER A 19 -21.47 -17.26 -10.07
N ILE A 20 -20.34 -17.04 -10.75
CA ILE A 20 -20.06 -15.81 -11.49
C ILE A 20 -20.11 -16.02 -13.02
N GLY A 21 -20.74 -17.13 -13.45
CA GLY A 21 -20.98 -17.43 -14.86
C GLY A 21 -19.74 -17.88 -15.65
N ILE A 22 -18.65 -18.28 -14.97
CA ILE A 22 -17.45 -18.78 -15.65
C ILE A 22 -17.60 -20.28 -15.89
N PRO A 23 -17.74 -20.72 -17.15
CA PRO A 23 -17.85 -22.13 -17.47
C PRO A 23 -16.50 -22.84 -17.28
N PHE A 24 -16.51 -23.95 -16.56
CA PHE A 24 -15.32 -24.74 -16.23
C PHE A 24 -15.59 -26.25 -16.39
N GLY A 25 -14.54 -27.04 -16.59
CA GLY A 25 -14.63 -28.50 -16.68
C GLY A 25 -14.56 -29.08 -18.10
N ASP A 26 -14.86 -30.36 -18.22
CA ASP A 26 -14.68 -31.13 -19.46
C ASP A 26 -15.64 -30.74 -20.58
N ASP A 27 -16.75 -30.09 -20.24
CA ASP A 27 -17.69 -29.51 -21.21
C ASP A 27 -17.15 -28.21 -21.83
N HIS A 28 -16.08 -27.65 -21.25
CA HIS A 28 -15.51 -26.36 -21.60
C HIS A 28 -14.00 -26.41 -21.84
N LYS A 29 -13.52 -27.42 -22.60
CA LYS A 29 -12.09 -27.66 -22.91
C LYS A 29 -11.32 -26.49 -23.54
N GLY A 30 -12.02 -25.46 -24.01
CA GLY A 30 -11.42 -24.22 -24.52
C GLY A 30 -11.09 -23.18 -23.46
N CYS A 31 -11.61 -23.33 -22.24
CA CYS A 31 -11.44 -22.39 -21.13
C CYS A 31 -10.23 -22.76 -20.27
N LYS A 32 -9.31 -21.83 -20.08
CA LYS A 32 -8.19 -21.93 -19.11
C LYS A 32 -8.36 -20.88 -18.05
N ILE A 33 -8.06 -21.25 -16.81
CA ILE A 33 -8.15 -20.37 -15.65
C ILE A 33 -6.78 -20.30 -15.01
N LEU A 34 -6.27 -19.08 -14.85
CA LEU A 34 -5.11 -18.78 -14.04
C LEU A 34 -5.61 -18.04 -12.81
N LEU A 35 -5.30 -18.55 -11.62
CA LEU A 35 -5.58 -17.84 -10.38
C LEU A 35 -4.30 -17.50 -9.65
N THR A 36 -4.29 -16.37 -8.96
CA THR A 36 -3.22 -15.97 -8.05
C THR A 36 -3.77 -15.96 -6.63
N THR A 37 -2.96 -16.38 -5.67
CA THR A 37 -3.34 -16.40 -4.25
C THR A 37 -2.08 -16.42 -3.39
N ARG A 38 -2.19 -15.87 -2.18
CA ARG A 38 -1.16 -15.96 -1.14
C ARG A 38 -1.30 -17.21 -0.29
N HIS A 39 -2.42 -17.91 -0.39
CA HIS A 39 -2.75 -19.06 0.44
C HIS A 39 -2.75 -20.33 -0.39
N GLN A 40 -1.73 -21.18 -0.20
CA GLN A 40 -1.66 -22.47 -0.92
C GLN A 40 -2.92 -23.32 -0.73
N GLN A 41 -3.56 -23.25 0.45
CA GLN A 41 -4.81 -23.96 0.73
C GLN A 41 -5.94 -23.57 -0.24
N VAL A 42 -5.96 -22.35 -0.77
CA VAL A 42 -6.93 -21.91 -1.78
C VAL A 42 -6.69 -22.65 -3.09
N CYS A 43 -5.45 -22.86 -3.53
CA CYS A 43 -5.15 -23.68 -4.71
C CYS A 43 -5.71 -25.11 -4.58
N THR A 44 -5.56 -25.71 -3.39
CA THR A 44 -6.11 -27.05 -3.11
C THR A 44 -7.64 -27.05 -3.17
N LYS A 45 -8.29 -26.09 -2.49
CA LYS A 45 -9.76 -25.97 -2.48
C LYS A 45 -10.36 -25.71 -3.87
N MET A 46 -9.67 -24.91 -4.68
CA MET A 46 -10.05 -24.62 -6.06
C MET A 46 -9.69 -25.76 -7.04
N ASN A 47 -9.14 -26.87 -6.56
CA ASN A 47 -8.73 -28.03 -7.36
C ASN A 47 -7.77 -27.65 -8.52
N CYS A 48 -6.80 -26.78 -8.24
CA CYS A 48 -5.79 -26.36 -9.21
C CYS A 48 -5.01 -27.57 -9.77
N ARG A 49 -4.97 -27.70 -11.10
CA ARG A 49 -4.24 -28.79 -11.77
C ARG A 49 -2.72 -28.62 -11.72
N LYS A 50 -2.26 -27.37 -11.69
CA LYS A 50 -0.84 -27.00 -11.65
C LYS A 50 -0.68 -25.81 -10.72
N GLU A 51 0.21 -25.95 -9.75
CA GLU A 51 0.63 -24.89 -8.86
C GLU A 51 2.00 -24.37 -9.31
N ILE A 52 2.17 -23.06 -9.31
CA ILE A 52 3.44 -22.39 -9.58
C ILE A 52 3.73 -21.51 -8.38
N GLN A 53 4.62 -21.98 -7.50
CA GLN A 53 5.05 -21.20 -6.36
C GLN A 53 6.01 -20.11 -6.84
N LEU A 54 5.66 -18.85 -6.60
CA LEU A 54 6.56 -17.72 -6.86
C LEU A 54 7.60 -17.65 -5.74
N GLY A 55 8.88 -17.74 -6.11
CA GLY A 55 10.00 -17.53 -5.21
C GLY A 55 10.35 -16.06 -5.04
N ILE A 56 11.33 -15.78 -4.19
CA ILE A 56 11.99 -14.47 -4.11
C ILE A 56 13.02 -14.34 -5.24
N LEU A 57 13.42 -13.10 -5.54
CA LEU A 57 14.52 -12.85 -6.46
C LEU A 57 15.84 -13.31 -5.85
N SER A 58 16.71 -13.87 -6.68
CA SER A 58 18.12 -14.07 -6.33
C SER A 58 18.82 -12.74 -6.04
N GLU A 59 19.98 -12.77 -5.39
CA GLU A 59 20.75 -11.56 -5.10
C GLU A 59 21.13 -10.78 -6.37
N ASP A 60 21.45 -11.49 -7.45
CA ASP A 60 21.79 -10.86 -8.73
C ASP A 60 20.56 -10.26 -9.42
N GLU A 61 19.41 -10.94 -9.43
CA GLU A 61 18.16 -10.38 -9.95
C GLU A 61 17.70 -9.17 -9.13
N ALA A 62 17.81 -9.25 -7.80
CA ALA A 62 17.47 -8.17 -6.88
C ALA A 62 18.36 -6.94 -7.11
N TRP A 63 19.66 -7.16 -7.30
CA TRP A 63 20.60 -6.10 -7.67
C TRP A 63 20.25 -5.47 -9.01
N VAL A 64 19.99 -6.28 -10.04
CA VAL A 64 19.60 -5.79 -11.38
C VAL A 64 18.34 -4.92 -11.29
N LEU A 65 17.33 -5.37 -10.55
CA LEU A 65 16.09 -4.62 -10.34
C LEU A 65 16.33 -3.31 -9.59
N LEU A 66 17.12 -3.33 -8.50
CA LEU A 66 17.43 -2.13 -7.72
C LEU A 66 18.16 -1.10 -8.59
N ARG A 67 19.19 -1.53 -9.32
CA ARG A 67 20.00 -0.69 -10.19
C ARG A 67 19.14 0.01 -11.25
N ASP A 68 18.28 -0.76 -11.94
CA ASP A 68 17.34 -0.25 -12.94
C ASP A 68 16.41 0.82 -12.34
N LYS A 69 15.77 0.51 -11.20
CA LYS A 69 14.76 1.40 -10.61
C LYS A 69 15.37 2.64 -9.95
N ALA A 70 16.57 2.53 -9.41
CA ALA A 70 17.33 3.66 -8.86
C ALA A 70 17.98 4.52 -9.96
N GLY A 71 18.09 4.02 -11.19
CA GLY A 71 18.74 4.71 -12.30
C GLY A 71 20.25 4.85 -12.09
N LEU A 72 20.89 3.80 -11.58
CA LEU A 72 22.34 3.76 -11.37
C LEU A 72 23.05 3.32 -12.66
N GLU A 73 24.11 4.03 -13.02
CA GLU A 73 24.97 3.74 -14.18
C GLU A 73 26.11 2.77 -13.80
N ASP A 74 26.68 2.07 -14.79
CA ASP A 74 27.71 1.04 -14.57
C ASP A 74 29.05 1.62 -14.06
N ASP A 75 29.32 2.91 -14.26
CA ASP A 75 30.65 3.51 -14.06
C ASP A 75 31.01 3.88 -12.60
N CYS A 76 30.09 3.74 -11.63
CA CYS A 76 30.34 4.12 -10.23
C CYS A 76 30.49 2.91 -9.29
N SER A 77 31.68 2.26 -9.29
CA SER A 77 31.92 1.01 -8.55
C SER A 77 31.59 1.09 -7.05
N THR A 78 32.07 2.12 -6.34
CA THR A 78 31.86 2.21 -4.87
C THR A 78 30.41 2.48 -4.48
N LEU A 79 29.64 3.23 -5.28
CA LEU A 79 28.21 3.41 -5.02
C LEU A 79 27.45 2.12 -5.29
N ASN A 80 27.79 1.44 -6.38
CA ASN A 80 27.18 0.16 -6.75
C ASN A 80 27.42 -0.91 -5.67
N ASP A 81 28.59 -0.94 -5.03
CA ASP A 81 28.86 -1.84 -3.90
C ASP A 81 27.88 -1.60 -2.73
N VAL A 82 27.72 -0.34 -2.32
CA VAL A 82 26.78 0.02 -1.22
C VAL A 82 25.33 -0.23 -1.63
N ALA A 83 24.97 0.07 -2.88
CA ALA A 83 23.62 -0.16 -3.40
C ALA A 83 23.29 -1.66 -3.47
N LYS A 84 24.28 -2.52 -3.77
CA LYS A 84 24.13 -3.97 -3.72
C LYS A 84 23.92 -4.48 -2.29
N GLU A 85 24.63 -3.93 -1.29
CA GLU A 85 24.33 -4.22 0.13
C GLU A 85 22.89 -3.84 0.49
N VAL A 86 22.44 -2.66 0.06
CA VAL A 86 21.06 -2.18 0.29
C VAL A 86 20.03 -3.10 -0.39
N ALA A 87 20.30 -3.61 -1.59
CA ALA A 87 19.45 -4.60 -2.25
C ALA A 87 19.29 -5.88 -1.40
N GLY A 88 20.37 -6.34 -0.77
CA GLY A 88 20.36 -7.49 0.14
C GLY A 88 19.50 -7.28 1.39
N GLU A 89 19.31 -6.05 1.85
CA GLU A 89 18.40 -5.74 2.96
C GLU A 89 16.92 -5.82 2.57
N CYS A 90 16.60 -5.84 1.27
CA CYS A 90 15.24 -6.04 0.75
C CYS A 90 14.83 -7.51 0.62
N LYS A 91 15.73 -8.46 0.97
CA LYS A 91 15.46 -9.91 1.05
C LYS A 91 14.85 -10.52 -0.23
N GLY A 92 15.23 -10.00 -1.40
CA GLY A 92 14.78 -10.50 -2.70
C GLY A 92 13.30 -10.20 -3.03
N LEU A 93 12.62 -9.36 -2.24
CA LEU A 93 11.21 -9.02 -2.46
C LEU A 93 11.08 -7.87 -3.47
N PRO A 94 10.47 -8.07 -4.66
CA PRO A 94 10.41 -7.05 -5.71
C PRO A 94 9.80 -5.72 -5.24
N LEU A 95 8.71 -5.78 -4.47
CA LEU A 95 8.04 -4.59 -3.93
C LEU A 95 9.00 -3.75 -3.07
N ALA A 96 9.67 -4.39 -2.10
CA ALA A 96 10.64 -3.74 -1.22
C ALA A 96 11.79 -3.09 -2.00
N ILE A 97 12.34 -3.82 -2.97
CA ILE A 97 13.43 -3.36 -3.82
C ILE A 97 13.02 -2.11 -4.59
N VAL A 98 11.86 -2.14 -5.28
CA VAL A 98 11.38 -1.02 -6.08
C VAL A 98 11.19 0.24 -5.23
N MET A 99 10.61 0.11 -4.03
CA MET A 99 10.37 1.26 -3.15
C MET A 99 11.69 1.87 -2.64
N VAL A 100 12.62 1.05 -2.16
CA VAL A 100 13.93 1.53 -1.68
C VAL A 100 14.72 2.17 -2.82
N ALA A 101 14.74 1.53 -4.00
CA ALA A 101 15.42 2.05 -5.17
C ALA A 101 14.86 3.44 -5.59
N LYS A 102 13.54 3.59 -5.61
CA LYS A 102 12.88 4.86 -5.92
C LYS A 102 13.10 5.91 -4.84
N ALA A 103 13.11 5.54 -3.57
CA ALA A 103 13.36 6.45 -2.46
C ALA A 103 14.80 7.00 -2.44
N LEU A 104 15.77 6.19 -2.89
CA LEU A 104 17.19 6.56 -2.95
C LEU A 104 17.63 7.09 -4.32
N LYS A 105 16.71 7.21 -5.28
CA LYS A 105 17.02 7.71 -6.62
C LYS A 105 17.59 9.13 -6.55
N GLY A 106 18.78 9.31 -7.13
CA GLY A 106 19.50 10.60 -7.15
C GLY A 106 20.23 10.94 -5.85
N GLU A 107 20.29 10.04 -4.87
CA GLU A 107 21.09 10.21 -3.67
C GLU A 107 22.58 10.08 -3.92
N SER A 108 23.39 10.83 -3.16
CA SER A 108 24.85 10.71 -3.18
C SER A 108 25.32 9.41 -2.52
N LEU A 109 26.59 9.04 -2.72
CA LEU A 109 27.20 7.90 -2.04
C LEU A 109 27.00 7.93 -0.52
N ASP A 110 27.16 9.09 0.11
CA ASP A 110 26.92 9.23 1.56
C ASP A 110 25.44 9.06 1.92
N GLY A 111 24.52 9.47 1.04
CA GLY A 111 23.09 9.18 1.17
C GLY A 111 22.78 7.69 1.14
N TRP A 112 23.43 6.93 0.27
CA TRP A 112 23.33 5.46 0.21
C TRP A 112 23.94 4.78 1.44
N ARG A 113 25.11 5.24 1.90
CA ARG A 113 25.73 4.75 3.14
C ARG A 113 24.85 5.00 4.35
N ALA A 114 24.25 6.18 4.47
CA ALA A 114 23.32 6.51 5.53
C ALA A 114 22.06 5.62 5.49
N ALA A 115 21.53 5.32 4.29
CA ALA A 115 20.42 4.39 4.12
C ALA A 115 20.76 2.98 4.60
N ASN A 116 21.93 2.47 4.16
CA ASN A 116 22.43 1.16 4.57
C ASN A 116 22.63 1.07 6.09
N GLN A 117 23.17 2.12 6.72
CA GLN A 117 23.32 2.18 8.17
C GLN A 117 21.96 2.13 8.88
N ARG A 118 20.95 2.85 8.39
CA ARG A 118 19.59 2.78 8.96
C ARG A 118 18.98 1.37 8.89
N PHE A 119 19.26 0.60 7.84
CA PHE A 119 18.84 -0.81 7.78
C PHE A 119 19.50 -1.65 8.88
N LYS A 120 20.81 -1.43 9.12
CA LYS A 120 21.57 -2.11 10.17
C LYS A 120 21.04 -1.76 11.57
N ASP A 121 20.72 -0.50 11.81
CA ASP A 121 20.22 -0.01 13.10
C ASP A 121 18.77 -0.47 13.40
N SER A 122 17.96 -0.68 12.35
CA SER A 122 16.55 -1.06 12.47
C SER A 122 16.27 -2.57 12.45
N ARG A 123 17.30 -3.41 12.62
CA ARG A 123 17.18 -4.89 12.66
C ARG A 123 16.19 -5.42 13.70
N HIS A 124 15.94 -4.68 14.77
CA HIS A 124 14.95 -5.05 15.79
C HIS A 124 13.51 -5.17 15.24
N LEU A 125 13.20 -4.48 14.13
CA LEU A 125 11.90 -4.56 13.44
C LEU A 125 11.70 -5.89 12.70
N ASP A 126 12.73 -6.73 12.55
CA ASP A 126 12.60 -8.06 11.93
C ASP A 126 11.75 -9.04 12.76
N ASN A 127 11.56 -8.75 14.05
CA ASN A 127 10.76 -9.56 14.96
C ASN A 127 9.25 -9.24 14.89
N GLU A 128 8.86 -8.23 14.12
CA GLU A 128 7.45 -7.92 13.93
C GLU A 128 6.82 -8.85 12.88
N GLU A 129 5.88 -9.68 13.33
CA GLU A 129 5.24 -10.68 12.48
C GLU A 129 4.33 -10.08 11.40
N VAL A 130 3.92 -8.82 11.53
CA VAL A 130 2.86 -8.20 10.71
C VAL A 130 3.29 -8.01 9.26
N LEU A 131 4.58 -7.77 9.00
CA LEU A 131 5.11 -7.39 7.67
C LEU A 131 6.44 -8.08 7.34
N ARG A 132 6.59 -9.35 7.74
CA ARG A 132 7.81 -10.19 7.66
C ARG A 132 8.71 -9.85 6.45
N GLY A 133 9.75 -9.06 6.67
CA GLY A 133 10.78 -8.71 5.67
C GLY A 133 10.53 -7.45 4.82
N VAL A 134 9.31 -6.91 4.76
CA VAL A 134 9.01 -5.67 4.01
C VAL A 134 8.91 -4.43 4.89
N LEU A 135 8.77 -4.59 6.20
CA LEU A 135 8.61 -3.48 7.15
C LEU A 135 9.76 -2.46 7.08
N ARG A 136 11.03 -2.90 7.14
CA ARG A 136 12.18 -1.97 7.11
C ARG A 136 12.31 -1.25 5.76
N PRO A 137 12.23 -1.93 4.59
CA PRO A 137 12.23 -1.25 3.29
C PRO A 137 11.13 -0.20 3.14
N LEU A 138 9.91 -0.52 3.59
CA LEU A 138 8.77 0.40 3.61
C LEU A 138 9.02 1.60 4.52
N LYS A 139 9.50 1.34 5.74
CA LYS A 139 9.82 2.37 6.73
C LYS A 139 10.91 3.33 6.23
N LEU A 140 11.97 2.80 5.63
CA LEU A 140 13.00 3.62 5.02
C LEU A 140 12.41 4.52 3.93
N SER A 141 11.64 3.96 3.00
CA SER A 141 11.02 4.70 1.90
C SER A 141 10.10 5.82 2.41
N TYR A 142 9.32 5.53 3.46
CA TYR A 142 8.45 6.49 4.13
C TYR A 142 9.21 7.61 4.85
N ASP A 143 10.33 7.31 5.49
CA ASP A 143 11.14 8.33 6.19
C ASP A 143 11.87 9.25 5.22
N TYR A 144 12.21 8.76 4.02
CA TYR A 144 12.79 9.57 2.96
C TYR A 144 11.80 10.60 2.37
N LEU A 145 10.49 10.48 2.62
CA LEU A 145 9.52 11.51 2.22
C LEU A 145 9.80 12.88 2.85
N LYS A 146 10.39 12.90 4.05
CA LYS A 146 10.78 14.13 4.76
C LYS A 146 12.05 14.77 4.21
N LYS A 147 12.86 14.02 3.46
CA LYS A 147 14.13 14.51 2.93
C LYS A 147 13.86 15.45 1.75
N GLY A 148 14.56 16.60 1.75
CA GLY A 148 14.48 17.61 0.69
C GLY A 148 13.40 18.69 0.83
N ASN A 149 12.49 18.59 1.81
CA ASN A 149 11.46 19.59 2.07
C ASN A 149 11.63 20.17 3.48
N ASN A 150 11.08 21.37 3.75
CA ASN A 150 10.97 21.81 5.14
C ASN A 150 10.16 20.77 5.95
N GLN A 151 10.48 20.61 7.23
CA GLN A 151 9.93 19.54 8.08
C GLN A 151 8.39 19.55 8.14
N ILE A 152 7.78 20.74 8.01
CA ILE A 152 6.33 20.95 7.99
C ILE A 152 5.73 20.23 6.77
N THR A 153 6.21 20.53 5.56
CA THR A 153 5.78 19.88 4.32
C THR A 153 6.06 18.38 4.32
N GLY A 154 7.15 17.94 4.96
CA GLY A 154 7.46 16.50 5.10
C GLY A 154 6.42 15.73 5.92
N ASN A 155 5.93 16.33 7.00
CA ASN A 155 4.85 15.74 7.79
C ASN A 155 3.52 15.74 7.03
N ASP A 156 3.25 16.77 6.22
CA ASP A 156 2.04 16.83 5.39
C ASP A 156 2.01 15.75 4.29
N ILE A 157 3.15 15.48 3.63
CA ILE A 157 3.24 14.39 2.64
C ILE A 157 3.00 13.03 3.29
N GLN A 158 3.58 12.82 4.48
CA GLN A 158 3.33 11.62 5.27
C GLN A 158 1.87 11.51 5.71
N MET A 159 1.21 12.61 6.05
CA MET A 159 -0.22 12.62 6.31
C MET A 159 -1.02 12.20 5.06
N CYS A 160 -0.69 12.73 3.87
CA CYS A 160 -1.33 12.29 2.62
C CYS A 160 -1.17 10.78 2.40
N PHE A 161 -0.01 10.21 2.70
CA PHE A 161 0.20 8.76 2.66
C PHE A 161 -0.76 8.02 3.60
N LEU A 162 -0.85 8.43 4.86
CA LEU A 162 -1.76 7.80 5.82
C LEU A 162 -3.23 7.95 5.39
N LEU A 163 -3.63 9.12 4.89
CA LEU A 163 -5.01 9.35 4.41
C LEU A 163 -5.41 8.40 3.27
N CYS A 164 -4.46 7.96 2.45
CA CYS A 164 -4.73 6.96 1.41
C CYS A 164 -5.13 5.59 2.01
N SER A 165 -4.66 5.24 3.22
CA SER A 165 -5.02 3.96 3.85
C SER A 165 -6.43 3.92 4.43
N LEU A 166 -7.14 5.07 4.46
CA LEU A 166 -8.55 5.13 4.86
C LEU A 166 -9.48 4.42 3.86
N PHE A 167 -9.02 4.17 2.63
CA PHE A 167 -9.80 3.52 1.58
C PHE A 167 -9.63 1.99 1.62
N PRO A 168 -10.58 1.23 1.05
CA PRO A 168 -10.48 -0.23 0.95
C PRO A 168 -9.27 -0.67 0.13
N GLU A 169 -8.95 -1.95 0.26
CA GLU A 169 -7.94 -2.62 -0.58
C GLU A 169 -8.36 -2.59 -2.05
N ASP A 170 -7.39 -2.44 -2.96
CA ASP A 170 -7.56 -2.30 -4.41
C ASP A 170 -8.54 -1.22 -4.89
N TYR A 171 -8.94 -0.30 -4.00
CA TYR A 171 -9.82 0.79 -4.34
C TYR A 171 -9.09 1.86 -5.17
N GLY A 172 -9.70 2.26 -6.29
CA GLY A 172 -9.27 3.43 -7.05
C GLY A 172 -9.63 4.70 -6.28
N ILE A 173 -8.69 5.24 -5.51
CA ILE A 173 -8.93 6.36 -4.60
C ILE A 173 -9.10 7.65 -5.39
N PRO A 174 -10.27 8.34 -5.32
CA PRO A 174 -10.45 9.62 -5.97
C PRO A 174 -9.52 10.67 -5.35
N ILE A 175 -8.74 11.34 -6.19
CA ILE A 175 -7.80 12.39 -5.76
C ILE A 175 -8.56 13.51 -5.02
N GLU A 176 -9.77 13.85 -5.47
CA GLU A 176 -10.62 14.85 -4.82
C GLU A 176 -11.00 14.49 -3.39
N MET A 177 -11.26 13.22 -3.10
CA MET A 177 -11.56 12.79 -1.73
C MET A 177 -10.34 12.94 -0.83
N LEU A 178 -9.13 12.68 -1.34
CA LEU A 178 -7.89 12.91 -0.60
C LEU A 178 -7.61 14.39 -0.37
N ILE A 179 -7.91 15.25 -1.34
CA ILE A 179 -7.83 16.70 -1.18
C ILE A 179 -8.76 17.15 -0.06
N MET A 180 -10.02 16.70 -0.06
CA MET A 180 -10.98 17.03 1.00
C MET A 180 -10.51 16.55 2.37
N CYS A 181 -10.01 15.31 2.48
CA CYS A 181 -9.43 14.79 3.72
C CYS A 181 -8.24 15.62 4.20
N GLY A 182 -7.29 15.92 3.31
CA GLY A 182 -6.09 16.70 3.63
C GLY A 182 -6.43 18.11 4.13
N ILE A 183 -7.38 18.79 3.47
CA ILE A 183 -7.89 20.08 3.92
C ILE A 183 -8.56 19.94 5.30
N GLY A 184 -9.42 18.93 5.47
CA GLY A 184 -10.18 18.69 6.70
C GLY A 184 -9.32 18.40 7.93
N VAL A 185 -8.19 17.70 7.75
CA VAL A 185 -7.25 17.43 8.86
C VAL A 185 -6.30 18.59 9.16
N GLY A 186 -6.33 19.64 8.33
CA GLY A 186 -5.51 20.83 8.46
C GLY A 186 -4.11 20.70 7.88
N SER A 187 -3.90 19.81 6.90
CA SER A 187 -2.60 19.70 6.21
C SER A 187 -2.27 20.96 5.41
N PHE A 188 -0.96 21.19 5.24
CA PHE A 188 -0.39 22.34 4.54
C PHE A 188 -0.87 23.68 5.12
N PRO A 189 -0.53 23.97 6.39
CA PRO A 189 -1.06 25.17 7.09
C PRO A 189 -0.60 26.49 6.46
N ASN A 190 0.49 26.48 5.68
CA ASN A 190 1.01 27.66 4.99
C ASN A 190 0.33 27.93 3.64
N ALA A 191 -0.55 27.03 3.17
CA ALA A 191 -1.37 27.24 2.00
C ALA A 191 -2.69 27.91 2.42
N TYR A 192 -2.89 29.15 1.95
CA TYR A 192 -3.95 30.03 2.47
C TYR A 192 -5.29 29.86 1.73
N SER A 193 -5.28 29.41 0.47
CA SER A 193 -6.50 29.14 -0.30
C SER A 193 -6.76 27.64 -0.48
N ILE A 194 -8.00 27.29 -0.84
CA ILE A 194 -8.37 25.91 -1.21
C ILE A 194 -7.57 25.46 -2.44
N GLU A 195 -7.35 26.36 -3.39
CA GLU A 195 -6.58 26.08 -4.61
C GLU A 195 -5.12 25.80 -4.30
N ASP A 196 -4.49 26.59 -3.41
CA ASP A 196 -3.12 26.34 -2.96
C ASP A 196 -3.01 24.98 -2.27
N LYS A 197 -3.95 24.66 -1.36
CA LYS A 197 -3.96 23.36 -0.68
C LYS A 197 -4.13 22.21 -1.66
N ARG A 198 -4.97 22.38 -2.67
CA ARG A 198 -5.16 21.40 -3.74
C ARG A 198 -3.86 21.15 -4.51
N ASN A 199 -3.15 22.23 -4.86
CA ASN A 199 -1.87 22.15 -5.54
C ASN A 199 -0.82 21.43 -4.70
N GLU A 200 -0.69 21.79 -3.42
CA GLU A 200 0.24 21.16 -2.47
C GLU A 200 -0.05 19.67 -2.26
N ILE A 201 -1.31 19.30 -2.05
CA ILE A 201 -1.73 17.89 -1.93
C ILE A 201 -1.43 17.15 -3.24
N GLY A 202 -1.72 17.75 -4.40
CA GLY A 202 -1.39 17.19 -5.71
C GLY A 202 0.11 16.93 -5.90
N ILE A 203 0.96 17.84 -5.44
CA ILE A 203 2.43 17.68 -5.44
C ILE A 203 2.83 16.53 -4.49
N ALA A 204 2.23 16.45 -3.31
CA ALA A 204 2.50 15.39 -2.36
C ALA A 204 2.13 14.00 -2.90
N LEU A 205 0.96 13.85 -3.52
CA LEU A 205 0.54 12.60 -4.17
C LEU A 205 1.50 12.20 -5.30
N LYS A 206 1.94 13.15 -6.13
CA LYS A 206 2.95 12.90 -7.16
C LYS A 206 4.29 12.45 -6.57
N LYS A 207 4.72 13.03 -5.43
CA LYS A 207 5.95 12.62 -4.75
C LYS A 207 5.83 11.19 -4.21
N LEU A 208 4.68 10.85 -3.62
CA LEU A 208 4.38 9.51 -3.14
C LEU A 208 4.41 8.48 -4.30
N GLN A 209 3.84 8.80 -5.46
CA GLN A 209 3.94 7.95 -6.66
C GLN A 209 5.39 7.78 -7.14
N LYS A 210 6.15 8.87 -7.18
CA LYS A 210 7.58 8.82 -7.53
C LYS A 210 8.40 7.96 -6.57
N SER A 211 8.04 7.93 -5.28
CA SER A 211 8.67 7.06 -4.28
C SER A 211 8.24 5.59 -4.35
N GLY A 212 7.22 5.26 -5.15
CA GLY A 212 6.67 3.90 -5.25
C GLY A 212 5.70 3.51 -4.13
N LEU A 213 5.38 4.43 -3.22
CA LEU A 213 4.40 4.21 -2.14
C LEU A 213 2.94 4.34 -2.61
N LEU A 214 2.73 4.94 -3.79
CA LEU A 214 1.45 4.97 -4.48
C LEU A 214 1.64 4.51 -5.93
N LEU A 215 0.58 3.92 -6.47
CA LEU A 215 0.49 3.43 -7.83
C LEU A 215 -0.35 4.40 -8.67
N GLU A 216 -0.06 4.43 -9.97
CA GLU A 216 -0.99 4.99 -10.96
C GLU A 216 -2.24 4.12 -11.02
N SER A 217 -3.36 4.73 -11.40
CA SER A 217 -4.64 4.04 -11.58
C SER A 217 -5.04 4.13 -13.04
N ASP A 218 -5.78 3.12 -13.51
CA ASP A 218 -6.31 3.05 -14.87
C ASP A 218 -7.39 4.13 -15.13
N TYR A 219 -7.98 4.68 -14.06
CA TYR A 219 -9.01 5.71 -14.14
C TYR A 219 -8.43 7.10 -13.87
N ALA A 220 -8.66 8.01 -14.81
CA ALA A 220 -8.29 9.41 -14.66
C ALA A 220 -8.86 10.01 -13.35
N GLY A 221 -8.03 10.79 -12.66
CA GLY A 221 -8.42 11.42 -11.39
C GLY A 221 -8.40 10.47 -10.18
N THR A 222 -7.88 9.25 -10.33
CA THR A 222 -7.73 8.30 -9.21
C THR A 222 -6.28 7.84 -9.05
N ILE A 223 -5.97 7.31 -7.88
CA ILE A 223 -4.69 6.67 -7.56
C ILE A 223 -4.93 5.36 -6.81
N ARG A 224 -3.91 4.51 -6.71
CA ARG A 224 -4.00 3.24 -5.98
C ARG A 224 -2.92 3.14 -4.90
N MET A 225 -3.21 2.37 -3.86
CA MET A 225 -2.23 1.96 -2.85
C MET A 225 -2.18 0.43 -2.85
N HIS A 226 -0.96 -0.11 -2.96
CA HIS A 226 -0.75 -1.56 -2.86
C HIS A 226 -1.14 -2.02 -1.45
N ASP A 227 -1.78 -3.17 -1.33
CA ASP A 227 -2.28 -3.70 -0.06
C ASP A 227 -1.19 -3.85 1.02
N VAL A 228 -0.01 -4.38 0.70
CA VAL A 228 1.13 -4.45 1.64
C VAL A 228 1.60 -3.07 2.11
N VAL A 229 1.54 -2.06 1.22
CA VAL A 229 1.86 -0.67 1.57
C VAL A 229 0.78 -0.06 2.48
N ARG A 230 -0.49 -0.42 2.22
CA ARG A 230 -1.64 -0.06 3.05
C ARG A 230 -1.56 -0.70 4.43
N ASP A 231 -1.16 -1.96 4.54
CA ASP A 231 -0.93 -2.64 5.81
C ASP A 231 0.19 -1.97 6.62
N PHE A 232 1.23 -1.50 5.95
CA PHE A 232 2.26 -0.67 6.58
C PHE A 232 1.73 0.68 7.07
N ALA A 233 0.86 1.34 6.31
CA ALA A 233 0.17 2.54 6.78
C ALA A 233 -0.72 2.24 8.01
N HIS A 234 -1.44 1.13 8.00
CA HIS A 234 -2.25 0.70 9.15
C HIS A 234 -1.39 0.42 10.39
N TRP A 235 -0.26 -0.26 10.20
CA TRP A 235 0.72 -0.46 11.27
C TRP A 235 1.21 0.87 11.86
N LEU A 236 1.58 1.85 11.03
CA LEU A 236 1.96 3.20 11.47
C LEU A 236 0.85 3.89 12.26
N THR A 237 -0.41 3.75 11.84
CA THR A 237 -1.56 4.37 12.54
C THR A 237 -1.94 3.66 13.83
N SER A 238 -1.65 2.37 13.95
CA SER A 238 -1.91 1.59 15.17
C SER A 238 -0.93 1.92 16.31
N THR A 239 0.31 2.26 15.96
CA THR A 239 1.42 2.56 16.89
C THR A 239 1.69 4.06 17.06
N GLY A 240 1.17 4.90 16.16
CA GLY A 240 1.43 6.33 16.11
C GLY A 240 0.36 7.22 16.75
N VAL A 241 0.54 8.53 16.55
CA VAL A 241 -0.38 9.58 17.03
C VAL A 241 -1.67 9.64 16.21
N ASN A 242 -1.58 9.37 14.91
CA ASN A 242 -2.73 9.32 14.01
C ASN A 242 -3.39 7.94 14.10
N ARG A 243 -4.34 7.76 15.02
CA ARG A 243 -5.04 6.48 15.22
C ARG A 243 -6.20 6.32 14.25
N PHE A 244 -6.09 5.41 13.30
CA PHE A 244 -7.12 5.17 12.29
C PHE A 244 -7.85 3.86 12.57
N MET A 245 -9.17 3.86 12.38
CA MET A 245 -9.97 2.64 12.31
C MET A 245 -10.53 2.52 10.90
N VAL A 246 -10.17 1.45 10.19
CA VAL A 246 -10.70 1.17 8.86
C VAL A 246 -11.33 -0.22 8.87
N LYS A 247 -12.60 -0.30 8.47
CA LYS A 247 -13.35 -1.55 8.33
C LYS A 247 -14.04 -1.56 6.97
N ASP A 248 -14.02 -2.72 6.33
CA ASP A 248 -14.70 -2.97 5.07
C ASP A 248 -15.62 -4.19 5.23
N LYS A 249 -16.68 -4.27 4.41
CA LYS A 249 -17.72 -5.31 4.44
C LYS A 249 -18.29 -5.52 5.84
N LEU A 250 -18.60 -4.41 6.50
CA LEU A 250 -18.99 -4.39 7.90
C LEU A 250 -20.39 -4.99 8.10
N LYS A 251 -20.48 -6.13 8.80
CA LYS A 251 -21.76 -6.82 9.08
C LYS A 251 -22.41 -6.41 10.39
N GLU A 252 -21.59 -6.00 11.36
CA GLU A 252 -22.02 -5.59 12.70
C GLU A 252 -21.24 -4.34 13.11
N TRP A 253 -21.84 -3.50 13.97
CA TRP A 253 -21.16 -2.30 14.45
C TRP A 253 -19.89 -2.68 15.25
N PRO A 254 -18.72 -2.10 14.95
CA PRO A 254 -17.48 -2.48 15.60
C PRO A 254 -17.45 -1.96 17.03
N HIS A 255 -16.82 -2.73 17.92
CA HIS A 255 -16.55 -2.27 19.28
C HIS A 255 -15.43 -1.22 19.25
N MET A 256 -15.76 0.05 19.54
CA MET A 256 -14.83 1.18 19.48
C MET A 256 -14.46 1.61 20.90
N VAL A 257 -13.22 1.35 21.33
CA VAL A 257 -12.73 1.63 22.70
C VAL A 257 -11.60 2.65 22.76
N GLU A 258 -11.03 3.02 21.61
CA GLU A 258 -9.91 3.95 21.55
C GLU A 258 -10.33 5.32 21.02
N SER A 259 -9.50 6.32 21.33
CA SER A 259 -9.62 7.66 20.75
C SER A 259 -9.03 7.67 19.33
N TYR A 260 -9.86 7.45 18.31
CA TYR A 260 -9.47 7.54 16.91
C TYR A 260 -9.40 8.98 16.40
N THR A 261 -8.45 9.26 15.51
CA THR A 261 -8.37 10.52 14.75
C THR A 261 -9.07 10.42 13.40
N ALA A 262 -9.25 9.21 12.86
CA ALA A 262 -10.05 8.95 11.67
C ALA A 262 -10.75 7.60 11.78
N ILE A 263 -11.99 7.54 11.31
CA ILE A 263 -12.78 6.30 11.22
C ILE A 263 -13.29 6.19 9.79
N ALA A 264 -13.10 5.04 9.17
CA ALA A 264 -13.63 4.74 7.84
C ALA A 264 -14.33 3.37 7.85
N LEU A 265 -15.65 3.38 7.70
CA LEU A 265 -16.48 2.20 7.64
C LEU A 265 -17.07 2.11 6.23
N TRP A 266 -16.59 1.11 5.47
CA TRP A 266 -16.96 0.86 4.09
C TRP A 266 -17.87 -0.36 3.97
N ASN A 267 -18.71 -0.36 2.93
CA ASN A 267 -19.64 -1.44 2.60
C ASN A 267 -20.40 -1.94 3.85
N CYS A 268 -20.98 -0.99 4.58
CA CYS A 268 -21.76 -1.28 5.78
C CYS A 268 -23.06 -1.97 5.39
N SER A 269 -23.27 -3.17 5.93
CA SER A 269 -24.45 -3.96 5.64
C SER A 269 -25.73 -3.23 6.05
N SER A 270 -26.75 -3.30 5.20
CA SER A 270 -28.10 -2.84 5.52
C SER A 270 -28.69 -3.50 6.78
N ASN A 271 -28.12 -4.62 7.23
CA ASN A 271 -28.48 -5.30 8.47
C ASN A 271 -28.01 -4.59 9.75
N ILE A 272 -27.14 -3.58 9.66
CA ILE A 272 -26.75 -2.75 10.80
C ILE A 272 -27.93 -1.80 11.13
N LYS A 273 -28.88 -2.31 11.92
CA LYS A 273 -30.12 -1.60 12.29
C LYS A 273 -29.99 -0.72 13.54
N LYS A 274 -28.92 -0.89 14.31
CA LYS A 274 -28.69 -0.18 15.57
C LYS A 274 -27.32 0.47 15.54
N PHE A 275 -27.32 1.77 15.28
CA PHE A 275 -26.17 2.62 15.56
C PHE A 275 -26.16 2.96 17.05
N PRO A 276 -24.99 3.08 17.68
CA PRO A 276 -24.91 3.57 19.05
C PRO A 276 -25.51 4.97 19.16
N ASP A 277 -26.41 5.17 20.14
CA ASP A 277 -27.11 6.45 20.36
C ASP A 277 -26.16 7.60 20.74
N LYS A 278 -24.99 7.26 21.29
CA LYS A 278 -23.94 8.23 21.63
C LYS A 278 -22.57 7.59 21.44
N VAL A 279 -21.74 8.20 20.61
CA VAL A 279 -20.31 7.92 20.53
C VAL A 279 -19.57 9.24 20.56
N GLU A 280 -18.57 9.35 21.41
CA GLU A 280 -17.80 10.58 21.59
C GLU A 280 -16.32 10.31 21.30
N PHE A 281 -15.86 10.80 20.16
CA PHE A 281 -14.46 10.76 19.76
C PHE A 281 -13.91 12.18 19.68
N SER A 282 -13.43 12.70 20.82
CA SER A 282 -12.97 14.09 20.95
C SER A 282 -11.79 14.48 20.03
N LYS A 283 -11.10 13.49 19.46
CA LYS A 283 -9.97 13.69 18.54
C LYS A 283 -10.31 13.38 17.07
N LEU A 284 -11.55 12.99 16.77
CA LEU A 284 -11.95 12.57 15.42
C LEU A 284 -11.93 13.76 14.47
N LYS A 285 -11.23 13.60 13.35
CA LYS A 285 -11.15 14.59 12.27
C LYS A 285 -11.81 14.12 10.98
N ILE A 286 -11.85 12.81 10.74
CA ILE A 286 -12.44 12.20 9.55
C ILE A 286 -13.40 11.08 9.95
N LEU A 287 -14.58 11.09 9.34
CA LEU A 287 -15.54 10.00 9.39
C LEU A 287 -15.99 9.65 7.97
N PHE A 288 -15.70 8.43 7.53
CA PHE A 288 -16.36 7.82 6.38
C PHE A 288 -17.36 6.78 6.86
N LEU A 289 -18.59 6.90 6.36
CA LEU A 289 -19.65 5.92 6.56
C LEU A 289 -20.28 5.66 5.19
N HIS A 290 -20.01 4.50 4.63
CA HIS A 290 -20.50 4.10 3.31
C HIS A 290 -21.27 2.78 3.42
N GLY A 291 -22.53 2.77 2.99
CA GLY A 291 -23.35 1.56 2.91
C GLY A 291 -22.96 0.67 1.73
N GLU A 292 -23.52 -0.53 1.67
CA GLU A 292 -23.49 -1.34 0.45
C GLU A 292 -24.19 -0.58 -0.69
N LEU A 293 -23.57 -0.56 -1.88
CA LEU A 293 -24.21 -0.09 -3.10
C LEU A 293 -25.19 -1.17 -3.56
N GLU A 294 -26.49 -0.84 -3.62
CA GLU A 294 -27.54 -1.70 -4.19
C GLU A 294 -27.38 -1.89 -5.71
#